data_AF-A0A645HWI9-F1
#
_entry.id   AF-A0A645HWI9-F1
#
_cell.length_a   1.000
_cell.length_b   1.000
_cell.length_c   1.000
_cell.angle_alpha   90.00
_cell.angle_beta   90.00
_cell.angle_gamma   90.00
#
_symmetry.space_group_name_H-M   'P 1'
#
loop_
_entity.id
_entity.type
_entity.pdbx_description
1 polymer ?
#
loop_
_entity_poly.entity_id
_entity_poly.type
_entity_poly.pdbx_seq_one_letter_code
_entity_poly.pdbx_strand_id
1 'polypeptide(L)'
;MTGSQKAIGVPPGLAIVALGPKALAARESREGVQGYYADIKNWLPIMQNPGKYYATPPVNMIYAFEKGMEIVMAEGLETRYRRHAALGKAVRAGLEIYGMKAIASEGVAAPTLSCVLYPEGVNDAEFRSKLASKGMIIAGSLASLAGKAFRIGHLGNVTRADFVKALELVGETLKEMGKDADTEGAVREFIRVYEGNL
;
A
#
# COMPACT_ATOMS: atom_id res chain seq x y z
N MET A 1 8.44 5.20 11.78
CA MET A 1 8.25 3.72 11.85
C MET A 1 7.52 3.28 10.59
N THR A 2 7.92 2.16 10.00
CA THR A 2 7.23 1.54 8.85
C THR A 2 7.30 0.01 8.95
N GLY A 3 6.60 -0.70 8.06
CA GLY A 3 6.64 -2.16 7.95
C GLY A 3 7.21 -2.61 6.60
N SER A 4 7.82 -3.81 6.57
CA SER A 4 8.42 -4.39 5.37
C SER A 4 7.42 -4.63 4.22
N GLN A 5 6.19 -5.00 4.55
CA GLN A 5 5.11 -5.41 3.62
C GLN A 5 4.32 -4.29 2.99
N LYS A 6 4.80 -3.05 3.05
CA LYS A 6 4.15 -1.89 2.44
C LYS A 6 4.91 -1.46 1.20
N ALA A 7 5.25 -0.17 1.10
CA ALA A 7 5.89 0.41 -0.09
C ALA A 7 7.30 -0.17 -0.38
N ILE A 8 7.89 -0.91 0.57
CA ILE A 8 9.19 -1.59 0.39
C ILE A 8 9.02 -2.90 -0.40
N GLY A 9 7.86 -3.56 -0.32
CA GLY A 9 7.57 -4.76 -1.11
C GLY A 9 8.26 -6.03 -0.60
N VAL A 10 8.50 -6.14 0.71
CA VAL A 10 9.15 -7.30 1.37
C VAL A 10 8.10 -8.05 2.20
N PRO A 11 8.20 -9.38 2.41
CA PRO A 11 7.24 -10.11 3.24
C PRO A 11 6.98 -9.47 4.62
N PRO A 12 5.78 -9.64 5.21
CA PRO A 12 5.51 -9.12 6.56
C PRO A 12 6.39 -9.82 7.60
N GLY A 13 7.00 -9.05 8.50
CA GLY A 13 7.81 -9.62 9.57
C GLY A 13 8.77 -8.64 10.25
N LEU A 14 8.97 -7.44 9.69
CA LEU A 14 9.84 -6.42 10.28
C LEU A 14 9.08 -5.13 10.58
N ALA A 15 9.33 -4.57 11.75
CA ALA A 15 9.06 -3.17 12.07
C ALA A 15 10.37 -2.39 11.93
N ILE A 16 10.41 -1.42 11.01
CA ILE A 16 11.58 -0.57 10.79
C ILE A 16 11.37 0.75 11.54
N VAL A 17 12.26 1.02 12.49
CA VAL A 17 12.19 2.20 13.37
C VAL A 17 13.48 3.01 13.22
N ALA A 18 13.34 4.26 12.81
CA ALA A 18 14.41 5.24 12.86
C ALA A 18 14.18 6.18 14.05
N LEU A 19 15.21 6.39 14.86
CA LEU A 19 15.13 7.17 16.10
C LEU A 19 16.13 8.32 16.04
N GLY A 20 15.64 9.55 16.21
CA GLY A 20 16.50 10.72 16.32
C GLY A 20 17.07 10.92 17.73
N PRO A 21 18.04 11.84 17.91
CA PRO A 21 18.70 12.08 19.20
C PRO A 21 17.74 12.38 20.35
N LYS A 22 16.68 13.16 20.10
CA LYS A 22 15.64 13.47 21.11
C LYS A 22 14.92 12.22 21.61
N ALA A 23 14.63 11.26 20.73
CA ALA A 23 13.96 10.01 21.11
C ALA A 23 14.88 9.10 21.93
N LEU A 24 16.18 9.04 21.55
CA LEU A 24 17.18 8.28 22.30
C LEU A 24 17.41 8.87 23.69
N ALA A 25 17.52 10.20 23.82
CA ALA A 25 17.64 10.89 25.11
C ALA A 25 16.41 10.66 26.01
N ALA A 26 15.21 10.72 25.44
CA ALA A 26 13.98 10.43 26.17
C ALA A 26 13.88 8.98 26.64
N ARG A 27 14.43 8.01 25.87
CA ARG A 27 14.56 6.64 26.37
C ARG A 27 15.62 6.55 27.47
N GLU A 28 16.73 7.27 27.36
CA GLU A 28 17.82 7.23 28.34
C GLU A 28 17.36 7.70 29.72
N SER A 29 16.58 8.78 29.78
CA SER A 29 16.08 9.37 31.02
C SER A 29 15.00 8.56 31.74
N ARG A 30 14.59 7.40 31.21
CA ARG A 30 13.58 6.52 31.82
C ARG A 30 14.27 5.37 32.54
N GLU A 31 13.87 5.14 33.79
CA GLU A 31 14.32 3.99 34.59
C GLU A 31 14.02 2.66 33.88
N GLY A 32 12.86 2.54 33.22
CA GLY A 32 12.47 1.34 32.48
C GLY A 32 11.32 1.54 31.49
N VAL A 33 11.04 0.47 30.73
CA VAL A 33 9.89 0.36 29.81
C VAL A 33 9.18 -0.97 30.02
N GLN A 34 7.86 -0.96 29.79
CA GLN A 34 7.08 -2.19 29.75
C GLN A 34 7.35 -2.89 28.42
N GLY A 35 8.22 -3.90 28.42
CA GLY A 35 8.54 -4.71 27.25
C GLY A 35 10.05 -4.88 27.05
N TYR A 36 10.59 -5.97 27.57
CA TYR A 36 12.02 -6.31 27.43
C TYR A 36 12.45 -6.39 25.96
N TYR A 37 11.71 -7.17 25.15
CA TYR A 37 12.04 -7.40 23.73
C TYR A 37 11.98 -6.13 22.89
N ALA A 38 11.07 -5.20 23.19
CA ALA A 38 10.90 -3.97 22.41
C ALA A 38 11.78 -2.81 22.92
N ASP A 39 12.57 -3.04 23.98
CA ASP A 39 13.40 -2.00 24.55
C ASP A 39 14.55 -1.62 23.62
N ILE A 40 14.55 -0.38 23.16
CA ILE A 40 15.59 0.19 22.29
C ILE A 40 16.96 0.09 22.95
N LYS A 41 17.08 0.19 24.28
CA LYS A 41 18.38 0.05 24.97
C LYS A 41 18.99 -1.33 24.78
N ASN A 42 18.17 -2.36 24.62
CA ASN A 42 18.64 -3.72 24.38
C ASN A 42 19.06 -3.95 22.93
N TRP A 43 18.34 -3.35 21.98
CA TRP A 43 18.65 -3.48 20.54
C TRP A 43 19.79 -2.57 20.07
N LEU A 44 19.97 -1.39 20.65
CA LEU A 44 20.94 -0.41 20.17
C LEU A 44 22.39 -0.96 20.11
N PRO A 45 22.89 -1.73 21.11
CA PRO A 45 24.23 -2.30 21.05
C PRO A 45 24.48 -3.24 19.88
N ILE A 46 23.53 -4.13 19.56
CA ILE A 46 23.65 -5.07 18.42
C ILE A 46 23.49 -4.35 17.07
N MET A 47 22.68 -3.29 17.01
CA MET A 47 22.51 -2.48 15.79
C MET A 47 23.76 -1.63 15.47
N GLN A 48 24.53 -1.23 16.48
CA GLN A 48 25.79 -0.49 16.30
C GLN A 48 27.00 -1.41 16.09
N ASN A 49 26.99 -2.58 16.73
CA ASN A 49 28.02 -3.60 16.58
C ASN A 49 27.36 -4.98 16.42
N PRO A 50 27.24 -5.48 15.18
CA PRO A 50 26.64 -6.79 14.90
C PRO A 50 27.35 -8.00 15.54
N GLY A 51 28.56 -7.82 16.10
CA GLY A 51 29.25 -8.86 16.88
C GLY A 51 28.71 -9.03 18.30
N LYS A 52 27.86 -8.11 18.79
CA LYS A 52 27.15 -8.26 20.08
C LYS A 52 25.89 -9.11 19.91
N TYR A 53 25.42 -9.69 21.01
CA TYR A 53 24.18 -10.48 21.04
C TYR A 53 23.15 -9.85 21.97
N TYR A 54 21.90 -9.82 21.50
CA TYR A 54 20.72 -9.53 22.33
C TYR A 54 19.64 -10.60 22.09
N ALA A 55 19.26 -10.79 20.84
CA ALA A 55 18.37 -11.83 20.38
C ALA A 55 18.76 -12.23 18.95
N THR A 56 18.45 -13.47 18.56
CA THR A 56 18.71 -13.96 17.20
C THR A 56 17.81 -13.20 16.21
N PRO A 57 18.36 -12.40 15.27
CA PRO A 57 17.57 -11.69 14.29
C PRO A 57 16.89 -12.68 13.31
N PRO A 58 15.75 -12.32 12.71
CA PRO A 58 15.15 -13.12 11.64
C PRO A 58 15.99 -12.99 10.36
N VAL A 59 17.07 -13.80 10.26
CA VAL A 59 18.12 -13.69 9.23
C VAL A 59 17.57 -13.52 7.82
N ASN A 60 16.64 -14.40 7.40
CA ASN A 60 16.05 -14.34 6.06
C ASN A 60 15.27 -13.04 5.81
N MET A 61 14.63 -12.50 6.84
CA MET A 61 13.91 -11.23 6.73
C MET A 61 14.87 -10.05 6.58
N ILE A 62 16.04 -10.10 7.22
CA ILE A 62 17.08 -9.07 7.05
C ILE A 62 17.62 -9.08 5.62
N TYR A 63 17.93 -10.26 5.06
CA TYR A 63 18.33 -10.37 3.65
C TYR A 63 17.24 -9.90 2.69
N ALA A 64 15.98 -10.28 2.93
CA ALA A 64 14.86 -9.82 2.11
C ALA A 64 14.69 -8.29 2.20
N PHE A 65 14.91 -7.71 3.38
CA PHE A 65 14.87 -6.26 3.57
C PHE A 65 16.00 -5.54 2.85
N GLU A 66 17.24 -6.04 2.94
CA GLU A 66 18.39 -5.51 2.19
C GLU A 66 18.07 -5.50 0.69
N LYS A 67 17.63 -6.62 0.13
CA LYS A 67 17.28 -6.70 -1.29
C LYS A 67 16.12 -5.77 -1.68
N GLY A 68 15.10 -5.67 -0.85
CA GLY A 68 13.99 -4.74 -1.05
C GLY A 68 14.46 -3.29 -1.09
N MET A 69 15.38 -2.91 -0.19
CA MET A 69 15.97 -1.58 -0.17
C MET A 69 16.87 -1.32 -1.38
N GLU A 70 17.66 -2.30 -1.84
CA GLU A 70 18.42 -2.16 -3.09
C GLU A 70 17.51 -1.85 -4.28
N ILE A 71 16.37 -2.55 -4.42
CA ILE A 71 15.38 -2.31 -5.48
C ILE A 71 14.80 -0.89 -5.38
N VAL A 72 14.42 -0.46 -4.16
CA VAL A 72 13.90 0.88 -3.89
C VAL A 72 14.92 1.96 -4.27
N MET A 73 16.17 1.78 -3.89
CA MET A 73 17.24 2.75 -4.13
C MET A 73 17.69 2.78 -5.60
N ALA A 74 17.66 1.63 -6.29
CA ALA A 74 17.96 1.55 -7.72
C ALA A 74 16.93 2.28 -8.59
N GLU A 75 15.65 2.27 -8.21
CA GLU A 75 14.62 3.10 -8.85
C GLU A 75 14.83 4.60 -8.56
N GLY A 76 15.31 4.92 -7.36
CA GLY A 76 15.42 6.28 -6.85
C GLY A 76 14.15 6.73 -6.14
N LEU A 77 14.30 7.39 -4.98
CA LEU A 77 13.15 7.75 -4.13
C LEU A 77 12.17 8.70 -4.81
N GLU A 78 12.67 9.75 -5.47
CA GLU A 78 11.81 10.73 -6.17
C GLU A 78 11.03 10.10 -7.32
N THR A 79 11.69 9.26 -8.13
CA THR A 79 11.05 8.48 -9.19
C THR A 79 9.96 7.58 -8.61
N ARG A 80 10.28 6.86 -7.52
CA ARG A 80 9.34 5.98 -6.85
C ARG A 80 8.14 6.77 -6.32
N TYR A 81 8.34 7.91 -5.67
CA TYR A 81 7.26 8.75 -5.16
C TYR A 81 6.36 9.27 -6.28
N ARG A 82 6.94 9.78 -7.38
CA ARG A 82 6.20 10.21 -8.56
C ARG A 82 5.36 9.08 -9.16
N ARG A 83 5.94 7.89 -9.34
CA ARG A 83 5.22 6.71 -9.86
C ARG A 83 4.01 6.37 -8.99
N HIS A 84 4.18 6.33 -7.67
CA HIS A 84 3.06 6.06 -6.75
C HIS A 84 1.96 7.12 -6.84
N ALA A 85 2.34 8.41 -6.84
CA ALA A 85 1.38 9.50 -6.97
C ALA A 85 0.62 9.45 -8.31
N ALA A 86 1.33 9.22 -9.42
CA ALA A 86 0.75 9.08 -10.75
C ALA A 86 -0.21 7.89 -10.83
N LEU A 87 0.19 6.72 -10.32
CA LEU A 87 -0.68 5.54 -10.24
C LEU A 87 -1.93 5.82 -9.40
N GLY A 88 -1.77 6.41 -8.21
CA GLY A 88 -2.90 6.68 -7.32
C GLY A 88 -3.95 7.58 -7.96
N LYS A 89 -3.51 8.64 -8.64
CA LYS A 89 -4.39 9.56 -9.37
C LYS A 89 -5.06 8.87 -10.56
N ALA A 90 -4.30 8.13 -11.35
CA ALA A 90 -4.81 7.41 -12.51
C ALA A 90 -5.85 6.33 -12.13
N VAL A 91 -5.60 5.56 -11.06
CA VAL A 91 -6.54 4.55 -10.56
C VAL A 91 -7.86 5.20 -10.15
N ARG A 92 -7.83 6.34 -9.45
CA ARG A 92 -9.05 7.05 -9.06
C ARG A 92 -9.84 7.51 -10.29
N ALA A 93 -9.17 8.14 -11.26
CA ALA A 93 -9.80 8.59 -12.50
C ALA A 93 -10.39 7.44 -13.32
N GLY A 94 -9.69 6.30 -13.44
CA GLY A 94 -10.21 5.12 -14.14
C GLY A 94 -11.44 4.53 -13.45
N LEU A 95 -11.46 4.47 -12.11
CA LEU A 95 -12.61 3.97 -11.35
C LEU A 95 -13.82 4.92 -11.41
N GLU A 96 -13.61 6.23 -11.56
CA GLU A 96 -14.69 7.21 -11.72
C GLU A 96 -15.53 6.94 -12.98
N ILE A 97 -14.95 6.39 -14.04
CA ILE A 97 -15.69 5.98 -15.25
C ILE A 97 -16.74 4.89 -14.94
N TYR A 98 -16.52 4.08 -13.91
CA TYR A 98 -17.48 3.08 -13.44
C TYR A 98 -18.51 3.63 -12.45
N GLY A 99 -18.58 4.95 -12.28
CA GLY A 99 -19.46 5.59 -11.28
C GLY A 99 -18.99 5.39 -9.84
N MET A 100 -17.74 4.95 -9.63
CA MET A 100 -17.15 4.84 -8.30
C MET A 100 -16.62 6.20 -7.85
N LYS A 101 -16.62 6.46 -6.53
CA LYS A 101 -16.18 7.76 -5.99
C LYS A 101 -15.10 7.61 -4.94
N ALA A 102 -13.94 8.19 -5.19
CA ALA A 102 -12.89 8.29 -4.17
C ALA A 102 -13.37 9.17 -2.99
N ILE A 103 -13.09 8.72 -1.76
CA ILE A 103 -13.53 9.45 -0.55
C ILE A 103 -12.68 10.72 -0.34
N ALA A 104 -11.37 10.63 -0.58
CA ALA A 104 -10.47 11.76 -0.47
C ALA A 104 -10.40 12.50 -1.81
N SER A 105 -10.47 13.84 -1.77
CA SER A 105 -10.19 14.68 -2.92
C SER A 105 -8.70 14.67 -3.26
N GLU A 106 -8.35 14.92 -4.52
CA GLU A 106 -6.97 14.81 -5.03
C GLU A 106 -5.93 15.56 -4.19
N GLY A 107 -6.26 16.74 -3.67
CA GLY A 107 -5.33 17.55 -2.87
C GLY A 107 -4.94 16.95 -1.51
N VAL A 108 -5.68 15.96 -1.02
CA VAL A 108 -5.43 15.27 0.25
C VAL A 108 -5.41 13.74 0.11
N ALA A 109 -5.52 13.23 -1.12
CA ALA A 109 -5.56 11.81 -1.39
C ALA A 109 -4.19 11.16 -1.14
N ALA A 110 -4.19 10.00 -0.48
CA ALA A 110 -2.95 9.27 -0.26
C ALA A 110 -2.41 8.74 -1.60
N PRO A 111 -1.08 8.83 -1.83
CA PRO A 111 -0.46 8.36 -3.08
C PRO A 111 -0.25 6.84 -3.12
N THR A 112 -0.61 6.10 -2.06
CA THR A 112 -0.32 4.66 -1.94
C THR A 112 -1.57 3.78 -1.75
N LEU A 113 -2.72 4.39 -1.46
CA LEU A 113 -3.99 3.68 -1.29
C LEU A 113 -5.17 4.62 -1.54
N SER A 114 -6.18 4.12 -2.25
CA SER A 114 -7.45 4.82 -2.44
C SER A 114 -8.57 4.07 -1.73
N CYS A 115 -9.41 4.81 -1.00
CA CYS A 115 -10.68 4.32 -0.48
C CYS A 115 -11.81 4.81 -1.39
N VAL A 116 -12.60 3.90 -1.93
CA VAL A 116 -13.51 4.15 -3.05
C VAL A 116 -14.89 3.59 -2.73
N LEU A 117 -15.91 4.46 -2.83
CA LEU A 117 -17.31 4.09 -2.68
C LEU A 117 -17.78 3.27 -3.87
N TYR A 118 -18.56 2.25 -3.59
CA TYR A 118 -19.23 1.46 -4.61
C TYR A 118 -20.31 2.28 -5.34
N PRO A 119 -20.59 1.97 -6.62
CA PRO A 119 -21.79 2.45 -7.29
C PRO A 119 -23.04 1.91 -6.58
N GLU A 120 -24.17 2.59 -6.78
CA GLU A 120 -25.43 2.19 -6.14
C GLU A 120 -25.84 0.75 -6.52
N GLY A 121 -26.27 -0.01 -5.50
CA GLY A 121 -26.72 -1.39 -5.65
C GLY A 121 -25.61 -2.40 -5.96
N VAL A 122 -24.33 -2.07 -5.74
CA VAL A 122 -23.23 -3.06 -5.73
C VAL A 122 -23.04 -3.59 -4.31
N ASN A 123 -23.12 -4.92 -4.15
CA ASN A 123 -22.83 -5.59 -2.88
C ASN A 123 -21.31 -5.80 -2.69
N ASP A 124 -20.74 -5.26 -1.61
CA ASP A 124 -19.29 -5.36 -1.29
C ASP A 124 -18.78 -6.81 -1.25
N ALA A 125 -19.44 -7.69 -0.49
CA ALA A 125 -18.96 -9.05 -0.26
C ALA A 125 -18.97 -9.87 -1.56
N GLU A 126 -20.04 -9.76 -2.34
CA GLU A 126 -20.15 -10.41 -3.65
C GLU A 126 -19.10 -9.88 -4.63
N PHE A 127 -18.97 -8.55 -4.74
CA PHE A 127 -18.01 -7.92 -5.63
C PHE A 127 -16.57 -8.37 -5.33
N ARG A 128 -16.17 -8.33 -4.05
CA ARG A 128 -14.82 -8.77 -3.63
C ARG A 128 -14.61 -10.27 -3.85
N SER A 129 -15.64 -11.09 -3.66
CA SER A 129 -15.55 -12.54 -3.92
C SER A 129 -15.34 -12.84 -5.40
N LYS A 130 -16.08 -12.16 -6.29
CA LYS A 130 -15.95 -12.31 -7.75
C LYS A 130 -14.59 -11.84 -8.25
N LEU A 131 -14.08 -10.71 -7.76
CA LEU A 131 -12.70 -10.28 -8.07
C LEU A 131 -11.65 -11.28 -7.58
N ALA A 132 -11.82 -11.80 -6.36
CA ALA A 132 -10.88 -12.77 -5.80
C ALA A 132 -10.84 -14.07 -6.61
N SER A 133 -11.97 -14.55 -7.15
CA SER A 133 -11.99 -15.71 -8.05
C SER A 133 -11.25 -15.47 -9.38
N LYS A 134 -10.99 -14.20 -9.74
CA LYS A 134 -10.20 -13.81 -10.92
C LYS A 134 -8.73 -13.48 -10.57
N GLY A 135 -8.31 -13.76 -9.33
CA GLY A 135 -6.95 -13.53 -8.86
C GLY A 135 -6.68 -12.10 -8.37
N MET A 136 -7.68 -11.22 -8.30
CA MET A 136 -7.53 -9.86 -7.79
C MET A 136 -8.13 -9.71 -6.39
N ILE A 137 -7.29 -9.33 -5.42
CA ILE A 137 -7.73 -9.14 -4.04
C ILE A 137 -7.70 -7.64 -3.70
N ILE A 138 -8.86 -7.13 -3.28
CA ILE A 138 -9.01 -5.80 -2.68
C ILE A 138 -9.54 -5.93 -1.27
N ALA A 139 -9.27 -4.92 -0.43
CA ALA A 139 -9.69 -4.95 0.96
C ALA A 139 -11.02 -4.22 1.13
N GLY A 140 -11.96 -4.80 1.87
CA GLY A 140 -13.14 -4.06 2.32
C GLY A 140 -12.75 -2.85 3.18
N SER A 141 -13.63 -1.85 3.23
CA SER A 141 -13.49 -0.74 4.18
C SER A 141 -13.88 -1.15 5.60
N LEU A 142 -13.52 -0.32 6.57
CA LEU A 142 -13.68 -0.59 7.99
C LEU A 142 -14.65 0.40 8.63
N ALA A 143 -15.13 0.07 9.84
CA ALA A 143 -16.00 0.93 10.65
C ALA A 143 -17.23 1.41 9.88
N SER A 144 -17.51 2.72 9.90
CA SER A 144 -18.71 3.33 9.27
C SER A 144 -18.80 3.17 7.75
N LEU A 145 -17.71 2.76 7.11
CA LEU A 145 -17.61 2.51 5.66
C LEU A 145 -17.68 1.03 5.28
N ALA A 146 -17.74 0.12 6.27
CA ALA A 146 -17.87 -1.32 5.99
C ALA A 146 -19.10 -1.59 5.11
N GLY A 147 -18.93 -2.36 4.04
CA GLY A 147 -19.97 -2.68 3.06
C GLY A 147 -20.29 -1.56 2.06
N LYS A 148 -19.77 -0.34 2.22
CA LYS A 148 -20.07 0.82 1.36
C LYS A 148 -18.92 1.21 0.43
N ALA A 149 -17.69 0.85 0.81
CA ALA A 149 -16.49 1.18 0.08
C ALA A 149 -15.47 0.05 0.14
N PHE A 150 -14.49 0.06 -0.75
CA PHE A 150 -13.31 -0.77 -0.69
C PHE A 150 -12.02 0.06 -0.74
N ARG A 151 -10.91 -0.60 -0.46
CA ARG A 151 -9.57 -0.05 -0.49
C ARG A 151 -8.74 -0.77 -1.54
N ILE A 152 -8.16 -0.01 -2.45
CA ILE A 152 -7.23 -0.48 -3.48
C ILE A 152 -5.86 0.15 -3.21
N GLY A 153 -4.86 -0.69 -2.97
CA GLY A 153 -3.47 -0.27 -2.74
C GLY A 153 -2.73 -0.11 -4.06
N HIS A 154 -2.01 1.00 -4.22
CA HIS A 154 -1.16 1.30 -5.37
C HIS A 154 0.26 1.61 -4.90
N LEU A 155 0.82 0.65 -4.16
CA LEU A 155 2.13 0.77 -3.53
C LEU A 155 3.06 -0.41 -3.74
N GLY A 156 4.36 -0.14 -3.62
CA GLY A 156 5.42 -1.13 -3.75
C GLY A 156 5.83 -1.35 -5.21
N ASN A 157 5.93 -2.62 -5.57
CA ASN A 157 6.46 -3.07 -6.86
C ASN A 157 5.35 -3.26 -7.92
N VAL A 158 4.24 -2.53 -7.77
CA VAL A 158 3.14 -2.50 -8.73
C VAL A 158 3.47 -1.64 -9.95
N THR A 159 2.90 -1.99 -11.08
CA THR A 159 3.18 -1.41 -12.39
C THR A 159 1.92 -0.82 -13.03
N ARG A 160 2.10 -0.06 -14.12
CA ARG A 160 0.99 0.40 -14.97
C ARG A 160 0.14 -0.77 -15.46
N ALA A 161 0.78 -1.87 -15.87
CA ALA A 161 0.10 -3.04 -16.42
C ALA A 161 -0.82 -3.71 -15.38
N ASP A 162 -0.40 -3.76 -14.11
CA ASP A 162 -1.21 -4.30 -13.02
C ASP A 162 -2.54 -3.54 -12.89
N PHE A 163 -2.51 -2.21 -13.03
CA PHE A 163 -3.72 -1.39 -12.89
C PHE A 163 -4.59 -1.32 -14.14
N VAL A 164 -4.00 -1.45 -15.34
CA VAL A 164 -4.79 -1.72 -16.56
C VAL A 164 -5.59 -3.01 -16.35
N LYS A 165 -4.90 -4.08 -15.91
CA LYS A 165 -5.58 -5.36 -15.66
C LYS A 165 -6.61 -5.26 -14.53
N ALA A 166 -6.30 -4.53 -13.48
CA ALA A 166 -7.22 -4.32 -12.36
C ALA A 166 -8.52 -3.63 -12.81
N LEU A 167 -8.43 -2.59 -13.65
CA LEU A 167 -9.60 -1.89 -14.17
C LEU A 167 -10.45 -2.81 -15.08
N GLU A 168 -9.81 -3.59 -15.95
CA GLU A 168 -10.51 -4.60 -16.75
C GLU A 168 -11.32 -5.56 -15.89
N LEU A 169 -10.69 -6.13 -14.86
CA LEU A 169 -11.33 -7.08 -13.95
C LEU A 169 -12.48 -6.43 -13.15
N VAL A 170 -12.32 -5.18 -12.72
CA VAL A 170 -13.39 -4.41 -12.07
C VAL A 170 -14.58 -4.24 -13.01
N GLY A 171 -14.34 -3.81 -14.26
CA GLY A 171 -15.41 -3.63 -15.25
C GLY A 171 -16.12 -4.94 -15.60
N GLU A 172 -15.37 -6.03 -15.74
CA GLU A 172 -15.93 -7.38 -15.95
C GLU A 172 -16.80 -7.83 -14.77
N THR A 173 -16.34 -7.64 -13.53
CA THR A 173 -17.10 -7.97 -12.33
C THR A 173 -18.37 -7.13 -12.20
N LEU A 174 -18.34 -5.83 -12.55
CA LEU A 174 -19.54 -5.00 -12.60
C LEU A 174 -20.56 -5.55 -13.59
N LYS A 175 -20.14 -5.92 -14.80
CA LYS A 175 -21.02 -6.52 -15.83
C LYS A 175 -21.66 -7.82 -15.36
N GLU A 176 -20.90 -8.70 -14.70
CA GLU A 176 -21.44 -9.93 -14.09
C GLU A 176 -22.48 -9.68 -13.00
N MET A 177 -22.41 -8.52 -12.33
CA MET A 177 -23.37 -8.08 -11.32
C MET A 177 -24.53 -7.28 -11.94
N GLY A 178 -24.66 -7.29 -13.27
CA GLY A 178 -25.73 -6.59 -14.00
C GLY A 178 -25.59 -5.06 -13.99
N LYS A 179 -24.37 -4.54 -13.85
CA LYS A 179 -24.07 -3.10 -13.90
C LYS A 179 -23.40 -2.73 -15.21
N ASP A 180 -23.67 -1.52 -15.70
CA ASP A 180 -22.95 -0.95 -16.84
C ASP A 180 -21.51 -0.62 -16.45
N ALA A 181 -20.57 -0.92 -17.36
CA ALA A 181 -19.16 -0.60 -17.17
C ALA A 181 -18.46 -0.37 -18.52
N ASP A 182 -18.03 0.87 -18.77
CA ASP A 182 -17.20 1.23 -19.92
C ASP A 182 -15.72 0.87 -19.65
N THR A 183 -15.36 -0.38 -19.91
CA THR A 183 -14.01 -0.89 -19.65
C THR A 183 -12.95 -0.17 -20.46
N GLU A 184 -13.23 0.10 -21.74
CA GLU A 184 -12.28 0.79 -22.61
C GLU A 184 -12.10 2.24 -22.19
N GLY A 185 -13.17 2.93 -21.81
CA GLY A 185 -13.12 4.28 -21.28
C GLY A 185 -12.31 4.37 -19.98
N ALA A 186 -12.53 3.44 -19.04
CA ALA A 186 -11.80 3.40 -17.78
C ALA A 186 -10.29 3.20 -17.97
N VAL A 187 -9.89 2.27 -18.85
CA VAL A 187 -8.48 2.02 -19.17
C VAL A 187 -7.87 3.21 -19.91
N ARG A 188 -8.59 3.80 -20.87
CA ARG A 188 -8.14 4.98 -21.62
C ARG A 188 -7.91 6.17 -20.71
N GLU A 189 -8.83 6.42 -19.78
CA GLU A 189 -8.73 7.52 -18.81
C GLU A 189 -7.57 7.29 -17.84
N PHE A 190 -7.41 6.06 -17.35
CA PHE A 190 -6.26 5.68 -16.53
C PHE A 190 -4.94 5.96 -17.24
N ILE A 191 -4.78 5.52 -18.50
CA ILE A 191 -3.53 5.73 -19.26
C ILE A 191 -3.27 7.22 -19.45
N ARG A 192 -4.30 7.99 -19.88
CA ARG A 192 -4.20 9.44 -20.10
C ARG A 192 -3.73 10.16 -18.84
N VAL A 193 -4.32 9.84 -17.69
CA VAL A 193 -3.97 10.46 -16.41
C VAL A 193 -2.59 10.00 -15.94
N TYR A 194 -2.25 8.72 -16.07
CA TYR A 194 -0.94 8.21 -15.66
C TYR A 194 0.20 8.87 -16.44
N GLU A 195 0.09 8.92 -17.78
CA GLU A 195 1.13 9.49 -18.65
C GLU A 195 1.26 11.01 -18.49
N GLY A 196 0.14 11.71 -18.23
CA GLY A 196 0.16 13.15 -17.96
C GLY A 196 0.70 13.55 -16.59
N ASN A 197 1.04 12.59 -15.71
CA ASN A 197 1.52 12.86 -14.35
C ASN A 197 2.83 12.10 -14.02
N LEU A 198 3.49 11.53 -15.03
CA LEU A 198 4.76 10.80 -14.87
C LEU A 198 5.94 11.73 -14.63
#